data_AF-A0ABD1HC18-F1
#
_entry.id   AF-A0ABD1HC18-F1
#
_cell.length_a   1.000
_cell.length_b   1.000
_cell.length_c   1.000
_cell.angle_alpha   90.00
_cell.angle_beta   90.00
_cell.angle_gamma   90.00
#
_symmetry.space_group_name_H-M   'P 1'
#
loop_
_entity.id
_entity.type
_entity.pdbx_description
1 polymer ?
#
loop_
_entity_poly.entity_id
_entity_poly.type
_entity_poly.pdbx_seq_one_letter_code
_entity_poly.pdbx_strand_id
1 'polypeptide(L)'
;MDGGCSASSPSELSNAPATSGGGGGASKFLANLPSRGNFSSTVLSSCLGGARVYICHRDTSPPEDQVIRTNQTNILIRSLTLMKQKGDSGSKDGKGVVSSQGSRKRAAEKALDGKAAGKKAMSSTQHGSSQELQSLTVDKLRALLREKGLSATGRKDELIARLRGVNG
;
A
#
# COMPACT_ATOMS: atom_id res chain seq x y z
N MET A 1 72.25 -34.56 16.00
CA MET A 1 71.89 -33.32 15.26
C MET A 1 70.68 -32.76 15.96
N ASP A 2 70.93 -32.04 17.04
CA ASP A 2 69.92 -31.49 17.92
C ASP A 2 69.42 -30.15 17.34
N GLY A 3 68.22 -30.15 16.79
CA GLY A 3 67.56 -28.97 16.25
C GLY A 3 66.50 -28.45 17.22
N GLY A 4 66.91 -27.59 18.16
CA GLY A 4 65.99 -26.88 19.05
C GLY A 4 65.26 -25.76 18.29
N CYS A 5 63.94 -25.87 18.15
CA CYS A 5 63.08 -24.78 17.72
C CYS A 5 62.53 -24.05 18.96
N SER A 6 63.11 -22.89 19.26
CA SER A 6 62.62 -21.99 20.31
C SER A 6 61.25 -21.45 19.93
N ALA A 7 60.22 -21.90 20.65
CA ALA A 7 58.88 -21.31 20.58
C ALA A 7 58.89 -19.99 21.37
N SER A 8 58.88 -18.86 20.66
CA SER A 8 58.68 -17.54 21.27
C SER A 8 57.24 -17.40 21.76
N SER A 9 57.10 -17.09 23.05
CA SER A 9 55.83 -16.84 23.74
C SER A 9 54.97 -15.76 23.07
N PRO A 10 53.62 -15.86 23.10
CA PRO A 10 52.76 -14.78 22.67
C PRO A 10 52.78 -13.67 23.72
N SER A 11 53.30 -12.51 23.33
CA SER A 11 53.25 -11.29 24.14
C SER A 11 51.79 -10.93 24.44
N GLU A 12 51.47 -10.83 25.73
CA GLU A 12 50.20 -10.29 26.21
C GLU A 12 49.96 -8.90 25.61
N LEU A 13 48.95 -8.79 24.75
CA LEU A 13 48.43 -7.50 24.32
C LEU A 13 47.56 -6.95 25.45
N SER A 14 48.20 -6.18 26.31
CA SER A 14 47.57 -5.34 27.32
C SER A 14 46.44 -4.51 26.71
N ASN A 15 45.24 -4.61 27.29
CA ASN A 15 44.15 -3.66 27.10
C ASN A 15 44.62 -2.26 27.56
N ALA A 16 45.10 -1.44 26.62
CA ALA A 16 45.30 -0.02 26.84
C ALA A 16 44.09 0.75 26.25
N PRO A 17 43.51 1.73 26.97
CA PRO A 17 42.49 2.58 26.40
C PRO A 17 43.17 3.52 25.38
N ALA A 18 42.86 3.34 24.10
CA ALA A 18 43.31 4.24 23.06
C ALA A 18 42.62 5.61 23.22
N THR A 19 43.25 6.52 23.96
CA THR A 19 42.90 7.94 23.91
C THR A 19 43.98 8.73 23.19
N SER A 20 43.51 9.50 22.20
CA SER A 20 44.09 10.67 21.55
C SER A 20 45.28 10.46 20.60
N GLY A 21 44.95 10.20 19.33
CA GLY A 21 45.69 10.68 18.17
C GLY A 21 44.69 11.28 17.17
N GLY A 22 44.83 12.57 16.86
CA GLY A 22 43.83 13.36 16.11
C GLY A 22 43.46 12.75 14.75
N GLY A 23 42.24 12.23 14.65
CA GLY A 23 41.63 11.81 13.38
C GLY A 23 40.62 12.85 12.92
N GLY A 24 41.08 13.93 12.28
CA GLY A 24 40.21 14.86 11.57
C GLY A 24 39.57 14.16 10.36
N GLY A 25 38.39 13.56 10.55
CA GLY A 25 37.71 12.84 9.48
C GLY A 25 36.37 12.25 9.91
N ALA A 26 35.74 11.46 9.04
CA ALA A 26 34.44 10.82 9.29
C ALA A 26 34.47 9.77 10.41
N SER A 27 35.65 9.26 10.78
CA SER A 27 35.85 8.24 11.82
C SER A 27 35.30 8.65 13.19
N LYS A 28 35.29 9.95 13.52
CA LYS A 28 34.70 10.46 14.76
C LYS A 28 33.20 10.21 14.89
N PHE A 29 32.50 10.08 13.76
CA PHE A 29 31.07 9.78 13.72
C PHE A 29 30.77 8.28 13.62
N LEU A 30 31.80 7.45 13.49
CA LEU A 30 31.70 5.99 13.35
C LEU A 30 32.25 5.25 14.58
N ALA A 31 32.72 5.97 15.60
CA ALA A 31 33.11 5.37 16.87
C ALA A 31 31.89 4.84 17.64
N ASN A 32 32.09 3.79 18.45
CA ASN A 32 31.07 3.22 19.35
C ASN A 32 29.82 2.65 18.65
N LEU A 33 29.99 2.01 17.50
CA LEU A 33 28.90 1.25 16.87
C LEU A 33 28.42 0.12 17.80
N PRO A 34 27.11 -0.19 17.81
CA PRO A 34 26.58 -1.27 18.64
C PRO A 34 27.22 -2.63 18.27
N SER A 35 27.97 -3.21 19.20
CA SER A 35 28.51 -4.56 19.06
C SER A 35 27.47 -5.58 19.53
N ARG A 36 26.80 -6.25 18.59
CA ARG A 36 25.85 -7.35 18.88
C ARG A 36 26.41 -8.75 18.58
N GLY A 37 27.71 -8.91 18.33
CA GLY A 37 28.26 -10.20 17.92
C GLY A 37 29.78 -10.36 17.95
N ASN A 38 30.22 -11.61 17.79
CA ASN A 38 31.57 -12.11 18.08
C ASN A 38 32.55 -11.99 16.87
N PHE A 39 32.42 -10.95 16.05
CA PHE A 39 33.30 -10.74 14.89
C PHE A 39 34.66 -10.15 15.29
N SER A 40 35.33 -10.78 16.26
CA SER A 40 36.65 -10.40 16.75
C SER A 40 37.79 -11.09 15.99
N SER A 41 37.49 -12.20 15.31
CA SER A 41 38.46 -12.94 14.49
C SER A 41 38.28 -12.60 13.02
N THR A 42 39.36 -12.17 12.38
CA THR A 42 39.44 -11.95 10.92
C THR A 42 39.83 -13.23 10.17
N VAL A 43 40.02 -14.35 10.88
CA VAL A 43 40.39 -15.63 10.27
C VAL A 43 39.20 -16.17 9.48
N LEU A 44 39.35 -16.25 8.16
CA LEU A 44 38.39 -16.87 7.26
C LEU A 44 38.22 -18.34 7.67
N SER A 45 37.08 -18.67 8.24
CA SER A 45 36.75 -20.06 8.60
C SER A 45 36.67 -20.90 7.33
N SER A 46 37.50 -21.95 7.25
CA SER A 46 37.68 -22.77 6.05
C SER A 46 36.46 -23.62 5.66
N CYS A 47 35.36 -23.57 6.43
CA CYS A 47 34.08 -24.12 5.99
C CYS A 47 33.38 -23.16 5.01
N LEU A 48 33.97 -22.98 3.82
CA LEU A 48 33.38 -22.34 2.63
C LEU A 48 32.29 -23.21 1.97
N GLY A 49 31.74 -24.19 2.69
CA GLY A 49 30.47 -24.79 2.32
C GLY A 49 29.39 -23.85 2.82
N GLY A 50 28.70 -23.17 1.90
CA GLY A 50 27.62 -22.24 2.21
C GLY A 50 26.53 -22.81 3.12
N ALA A 51 25.46 -22.05 3.35
CA ALA A 51 24.35 -22.49 4.20
C ALA A 51 23.94 -23.94 3.87
N ARG A 52 24.08 -24.84 4.85
CA ARG A 52 23.81 -26.27 4.66
C ARG A 52 22.32 -26.46 4.42
N VAL A 53 21.97 -27.38 3.52
CA VAL A 53 20.57 -27.76 3.29
C VAL A 53 20.03 -28.40 4.56
N TYR A 54 18.94 -27.84 5.09
CA TYR A 54 18.25 -28.41 6.23
C TYR A 54 17.36 -29.58 5.77
N ILE A 55 17.53 -30.75 6.40
CA ILE A 55 16.73 -31.94 6.15
C ILE A 55 15.88 -32.20 7.40
N CYS A 56 14.56 -32.05 7.27
CA CYS A 56 13.62 -32.38 8.35
C CYS A 56 13.58 -33.90 8.57
N HIS A 57 14.12 -34.36 9.70
CA HIS A 57 14.02 -35.77 10.11
C HIS A 57 12.76 -36.05 10.95
N ARG A 58 12.11 -34.99 11.41
CA ARG A 58 10.88 -35.02 12.22
C ARG A 58 9.83 -34.17 11.54
N ASP A 59 8.58 -34.45 11.82
CA ASP A 59 7.49 -33.63 11.33
C ASP A 59 7.62 -32.19 11.86
N THR A 60 7.63 -31.24 10.93
CA THR A 60 7.67 -29.80 11.21
C THR A 60 6.36 -29.14 10.78
N SER A 61 5.29 -29.92 10.62
CA SER A 61 3.94 -29.40 10.43
C SER A 61 3.61 -28.43 11.58
N PRO A 62 2.99 -27.28 11.27
CA PRO A 62 2.49 -26.39 12.31
C PRO A 62 1.40 -27.10 13.12
N PRO A 63 1.15 -26.69 14.38
CA PRO A 63 0.05 -27.22 15.18
C PRO A 63 -1.29 -27.15 14.43
N GLU A 64 -2.10 -28.21 14.53
CA GLU A 64 -3.33 -28.42 13.73
C GLU A 64 -4.37 -27.30 13.91
N ASP A 65 -4.38 -26.66 15.09
CA ASP A 65 -5.29 -25.57 15.43
C ASP A 65 -4.90 -24.22 14.80
N GLN A 66 -3.67 -24.07 14.31
CA GLN A 66 -3.15 -22.82 13.78
C GLN A 66 -3.22 -22.77 12.25
N VAL A 67 -4.41 -22.42 11.76
CA VAL A 67 -4.67 -22.31 10.31
C VAL A 67 -4.70 -20.84 9.87
N ILE A 68 -3.83 -20.49 8.92
CA ILE A 68 -3.88 -19.18 8.25
C ILE A 68 -5.01 -19.19 7.22
N ARG A 69 -6.07 -18.40 7.46
CA ARG A 69 -7.20 -18.24 6.53
C ARG A 69 -7.27 -16.82 5.99
N THR A 70 -7.55 -16.69 4.70
CA THR A 70 -7.82 -15.40 4.07
C THR A 70 -9.31 -15.11 4.09
N ASN A 71 -9.68 -13.88 4.46
CA ASN A 71 -11.06 -13.44 4.39
C ASN A 71 -11.49 -13.30 2.92
N GLN A 72 -12.52 -14.05 2.52
CA GLN A 72 -13.01 -14.09 1.14
C GLN A 72 -13.91 -12.91 0.76
N THR A 73 -14.35 -12.13 1.74
CA THR A 73 -15.23 -10.98 1.49
C THR A 73 -14.42 -9.83 0.89
N ASN A 74 -14.91 -9.29 -0.23
CA ASN A 74 -14.31 -8.12 -0.85
C ASN A 74 -14.17 -6.96 0.16
N ILE A 75 -13.05 -6.26 0.08
CA ILE A 75 -12.71 -5.18 1.03
C ILE A 75 -13.78 -4.08 1.09
N LEU A 76 -14.44 -3.77 -0.03
CA LEU A 76 -15.48 -2.75 -0.08
C LEU A 76 -16.73 -3.21 0.70
N ILE A 77 -17.18 -4.44 0.45
CA ILE A 77 -18.35 -5.03 1.12
C ILE A 77 -18.12 -5.09 2.63
N ARG A 78 -16.93 -5.53 3.06
CA ARG A 78 -16.56 -5.57 4.48
C ARG A 78 -16.59 -4.17 5.10
N SER A 79 -16.04 -3.18 4.42
CA SER A 79 -16.01 -1.79 4.90
C SER A 79 -17.40 -1.20 5.07
N LEU A 80 -18.26 -1.35 4.05
CA LEU A 80 -19.64 -0.87 4.09
C LEU A 80 -20.47 -1.59 5.17
N THR A 81 -20.26 -2.89 5.35
CA THR A 81 -20.96 -3.67 6.39
C THR A 81 -20.57 -3.21 7.79
N LEU A 82 -19.28 -2.95 8.04
CA LEU A 82 -18.78 -2.39 9.30
C LEU A 82 -19.36 -0.99 9.56
N MET A 83 -19.44 -0.15 8.52
CA MET A 83 -20.04 1.19 8.63
C MET A 83 -21.54 1.11 8.94
N LYS A 84 -22.26 0.16 8.34
CA LYS A 84 -23.68 -0.06 8.60
C LYS A 84 -23.93 -0.48 10.05
N GLN A 85 -23.17 -1.44 10.57
CA GLN A 85 -23.32 -1.92 11.95
C GLN A 85 -23.00 -0.84 12.99
N LYS A 86 -21.98 0.00 12.73
CA LYS A 86 -21.65 1.17 13.57
C LYS A 86 -22.79 2.20 13.63
N GLY A 87 -23.55 2.35 12.53
CA GLY A 87 -24.70 3.25 12.46
C GLY A 87 -25.96 2.72 13.15
N ASP A 88 -26.11 1.39 13.24
CA ASP A 88 -27.27 0.72 13.85
C ASP A 88 -27.09 0.53 15.37
N SER A 89 -25.85 0.35 15.85
CA SER A 89 -25.52 0.31 17.28
C SER A 89 -25.27 1.70 17.90
N GLY A 90 -25.42 2.77 17.13
CA GLY A 90 -25.30 4.14 17.59
C GLY A 90 -26.64 4.63 18.15
N SER A 91 -27.02 4.18 19.35
CA SER A 91 -28.08 4.84 20.10
C SER A 91 -27.72 6.32 20.27
N LYS A 92 -28.66 7.21 19.88
CA LYS A 92 -28.65 8.63 20.20
C LYS A 92 -28.20 8.84 21.64
N ASP A 93 -27.08 9.51 21.83
CA ASP A 93 -26.90 10.55 22.83
C ASP A 93 -25.61 11.32 22.55
N GLY A 94 -25.68 12.64 22.65
CA GLY A 94 -24.51 13.49 22.73
C GLY A 94 -24.03 14.06 21.40
N LYS A 95 -24.41 15.33 21.19
CA LYS A 95 -23.64 16.35 20.47
C LYS A 95 -22.15 16.23 20.85
N GLY A 96 -21.39 15.45 20.11
CA GLY A 96 -20.00 15.13 20.40
C GLY A 96 -19.16 15.28 19.14
N VAL A 97 -18.49 16.43 19.04
CA VAL A 97 -17.36 16.65 18.15
C VAL A 97 -16.34 15.55 18.41
N VAL A 98 -16.27 14.54 17.54
CA VAL A 98 -15.19 13.55 17.54
C VAL A 98 -14.56 13.55 16.16
N SER A 99 -13.56 14.43 16.07
CA SER A 99 -12.27 14.19 15.42
C SER A 99 -12.31 13.18 14.27
N SER A 100 -12.44 13.73 13.06
CA SER A 100 -11.91 13.09 11.86
C SER A 100 -10.40 12.95 12.04
N GLN A 101 -9.97 11.86 12.69
CA GLN A 101 -8.58 11.39 12.70
C GLN A 101 -8.30 10.63 11.40
N GLY A 102 -8.66 11.24 10.26
CA GLY A 102 -8.03 10.96 8.97
C GLY A 102 -6.74 11.77 8.92
N SER A 103 -5.70 11.30 9.62
CA SER A 103 -4.39 11.94 9.69
C SER A 103 -3.79 12.23 8.30
N ARG A 104 -3.99 13.48 7.86
CA ARG A 104 -3.05 14.37 7.18
C ARG A 104 -2.31 13.81 5.96
N LYS A 105 -3.00 13.79 4.80
CA LYS A 105 -2.35 14.14 3.53
C LYS A 105 -2.24 15.67 3.47
N ARG A 106 -1.03 16.18 3.26
CA ARG A 106 -0.69 17.62 3.28
C ARG A 106 -1.64 18.43 2.37
N ALA A 107 -2.40 19.35 2.96
CA ALA A 107 -3.02 20.44 2.24
C ALA A 107 -1.95 21.49 1.96
N ALA A 108 -1.61 21.70 0.69
CA ALA A 108 -0.94 22.92 0.25
C ALA A 108 -2.04 23.91 -0.15
N GLU A 109 -2.14 25.00 0.61
CA GLU A 109 -3.03 26.13 0.34
C GLU A 109 -2.48 27.00 -0.80
N LYS A 110 -3.42 27.43 -1.65
CA LYS A 110 -3.47 28.66 -2.49
C LYS A 110 -2.36 28.97 -3.50
N ALA A 111 -2.80 29.04 -4.77
CA ALA A 111 -2.72 30.28 -5.54
C ALA A 111 -3.91 30.32 -6.52
N LEU A 112 -4.71 31.37 -6.41
CA LEU A 112 -5.76 31.77 -7.35
C LEU A 112 -5.07 32.78 -8.27
N ASP A 113 -5.05 32.56 -9.58
CA ASP A 113 -4.92 33.66 -10.54
C ASP A 113 -5.44 33.22 -11.91
N GLY A 114 -6.48 33.91 -12.35
CA GLY A 114 -7.12 33.69 -13.64
C GLY A 114 -6.45 34.47 -14.75
N LYS A 115 -6.52 33.95 -15.98
CA LYS A 115 -6.71 34.76 -17.18
C LYS A 115 -7.23 33.88 -18.33
N ALA A 116 -8.26 34.40 -18.95
CA ALA A 116 -9.05 33.83 -20.05
C ALA A 116 -8.25 33.52 -21.31
N ALA A 117 -8.78 32.61 -22.15
CA ALA A 117 -9.18 32.88 -23.54
C ALA A 117 -9.35 31.56 -24.31
N GLY A 118 -10.59 31.12 -24.46
CA GLY A 118 -10.95 29.97 -25.30
C GLY A 118 -12.36 30.15 -25.83
N LYS A 119 -12.49 31.04 -26.81
CA LYS A 119 -13.71 31.32 -27.57
C LYS A 119 -14.30 30.00 -28.08
N LYS A 120 -15.60 29.75 -27.86
CA LYS A 120 -16.59 29.45 -28.91
C LYS A 120 -18.00 29.73 -28.41
N ALA A 121 -18.69 30.53 -29.21
CA ALA A 121 -20.05 30.96 -29.03
C ALA A 121 -21.05 29.87 -29.47
N MET A 122 -22.24 29.95 -28.86
CA MET A 122 -23.56 29.57 -29.38
C MET A 122 -23.81 28.12 -29.81
N SER A 123 -24.67 27.43 -29.04
CA SER A 123 -26.00 27.06 -29.54
C SER A 123 -26.93 26.71 -28.38
N SER A 124 -27.91 27.56 -28.16
CA SER A 124 -29.15 27.24 -27.48
C SER A 124 -29.95 26.27 -28.36
N THR A 125 -29.94 24.98 -28.02
CA THR A 125 -30.92 24.03 -28.57
C THR A 125 -31.22 22.98 -27.51
N GLN A 126 -32.38 23.15 -26.86
CA GLN A 126 -33.19 22.13 -26.17
C GLN A 126 -32.41 20.92 -25.62
N HIS A 127 -31.94 21.00 -24.37
CA HIS A 127 -31.33 19.85 -23.68
C HIS A 127 -32.10 19.49 -22.40
N GLY A 128 -33.42 19.35 -22.51
CA GLY A 128 -34.26 18.86 -21.41
C GLY A 128 -34.30 17.33 -21.29
N SER A 129 -34.14 16.59 -22.39
CA SER A 129 -34.34 15.12 -22.40
C SER A 129 -33.05 14.29 -22.29
N SER A 130 -31.90 14.86 -22.66
CA SER A 130 -30.67 14.07 -22.81
C SER A 130 -30.00 13.73 -21.47
N GLN A 131 -30.11 14.58 -20.45
CA GLN A 131 -29.65 14.22 -19.10
C GLN A 131 -30.56 13.17 -18.44
N GLU A 132 -31.86 13.20 -18.74
CA GLU A 132 -32.83 12.26 -18.18
C GLU A 132 -32.54 10.83 -18.65
N LEU A 133 -32.34 10.62 -19.96
CA LEU A 133 -31.99 9.31 -20.51
C LEU A 133 -30.61 8.81 -20.05
N GLN A 134 -29.65 9.71 -19.81
CA GLN A 134 -28.33 9.35 -19.27
C GLN A 134 -28.40 8.86 -17.82
N SER A 135 -29.35 9.38 -17.05
CA SER A 135 -29.60 9.01 -15.65
C SER A 135 -30.33 7.67 -15.49
N LEU A 136 -30.95 7.15 -16.56
CA LEU A 136 -31.61 5.84 -16.54
C LEU A 136 -30.60 4.68 -16.54
N THR A 137 -30.98 3.59 -15.86
CA THR A 137 -30.24 2.33 -15.90
C THR A 137 -30.45 1.63 -17.23
N VAL A 138 -29.52 0.72 -17.58
CA VAL A 138 -29.58 -0.04 -18.84
C VAL A 138 -30.88 -0.83 -18.96
N ASP A 139 -31.40 -1.39 -17.87
CA ASP A 139 -32.66 -2.15 -17.89
C ASP A 139 -33.86 -1.27 -18.20
N LYS A 140 -33.90 -0.04 -17.67
CA LYS A 140 -34.95 0.93 -18.00
C LYS A 140 -34.87 1.37 -19.47
N LEU A 141 -33.66 1.59 -19.99
CA LEU A 141 -33.44 1.90 -21.41
C LEU A 141 -33.88 0.76 -22.33
N ARG A 142 -33.61 -0.50 -21.95
CA ARG A 142 -34.05 -1.69 -22.69
C ARG A 142 -35.58 -1.86 -22.66
N ALA A 143 -36.21 -1.57 -21.52
CA ALA A 143 -37.67 -1.61 -21.40
C ALA A 143 -38.33 -0.58 -22.32
N LEU A 144 -37.85 0.67 -22.30
CA LEU A 144 -38.35 1.74 -23.19
C LEU A 144 -38.14 1.39 -24.67
N LEU A 145 -37.01 0.79 -25.04
CA LEU A 145 -36.79 0.34 -26.41
C LEU A 145 -37.77 -0.77 -26.83
N ARG A 146 -38.04 -1.74 -25.95
CA ARG A 146 -39.01 -2.81 -26.21
C ARG A 146 -40.44 -2.30 -26.35
N GLU A 147 -40.83 -1.35 -25.50
CA GLU A 147 -42.13 -0.67 -25.58
C GLU A 147 -42.30 0.06 -26.92
N LYS A 148 -41.22 0.64 -27.45
CA LYS A 148 -41.18 1.31 -28.76
C LYS A 148 -40.94 0.36 -29.94
N GLY A 149 -40.85 -0.96 -29.70
CA GLY A 149 -40.61 -1.96 -30.74
C GLY A 149 -39.19 -1.94 -31.35
N LEU A 150 -38.22 -1.34 -30.67
CA LEU A 150 -36.84 -1.17 -31.12
C LEU A 150 -35.91 -2.23 -30.52
N SER A 151 -34.80 -2.49 -31.20
CA SER A 151 -33.79 -3.43 -30.71
C SER A 151 -33.13 -2.95 -29.40
N ALA A 152 -33.20 -3.79 -28.37
CA ALA A 152 -32.64 -3.58 -27.03
C ALA A 152 -31.17 -4.06 -26.90
N THR A 153 -30.50 -4.35 -28.01
CA THR A 153 -29.11 -4.81 -28.04
C THR A 153 -28.13 -3.64 -28.18
N GLY A 154 -27.00 -3.72 -27.47
CA GLY A 154 -25.92 -2.73 -27.56
C GLY A 154 -25.40 -2.23 -26.21
N ARG A 155 -24.41 -1.35 -26.29
CA ARG A 155 -23.87 -0.59 -25.14
C ARG A 155 -24.84 0.52 -24.70
N LYS A 156 -24.71 1.02 -23.47
CA LYS A 156 -25.61 2.05 -22.90
C LYS A 156 -25.77 3.26 -23.85
N ASP A 157 -24.68 3.73 -24.44
CA ASP A 157 -24.68 4.88 -25.35
C ASP A 157 -25.46 4.63 -26.64
N GLU A 158 -25.42 3.40 -27.16
CA GLU A 158 -26.17 2.99 -28.35
C GLU A 158 -27.68 2.94 -28.06
N LEU A 159 -28.06 2.47 -26.87
CA LEU A 159 -29.47 2.46 -26.44
C LEU A 159 -30.02 3.88 -26.32
N ILE A 160 -29.24 4.79 -25.73
CA ILE A 160 -29.63 6.19 -25.58
C ILE A 160 -29.69 6.87 -26.96
N ALA A 161 -28.72 6.62 -27.84
CA ALA A 161 -28.73 7.16 -29.21
C ALA A 161 -29.98 6.72 -29.98
N ARG A 162 -30.37 5.43 -29.84
CA ARG A 162 -31.56 4.87 -30.50
C ARG A 162 -32.87 5.45 -29.95
N LEU A 163 -32.97 5.68 -28.63
CA LEU A 163 -34.11 6.38 -28.03
C LEU A 163 -34.20 7.85 -28.44
N ARG A 164 -33.07 8.55 -28.60
CA ARG A 164 -33.05 9.92 -29.11
C ARG A 164 -33.48 10.01 -30.56
N GLY A 165 -33.04 9.07 -31.41
CA GLY A 165 -33.38 9.05 -32.83
C GLY A 165 -34.86 8.79 -33.13
N VAL A 166 -35.64 8.31 -32.16
CA VAL A 166 -37.09 8.09 -32.29
C VAL A 166 -37.93 9.25 -31.75
N ASN A 167 -37.37 10.05 -30.85
CA ASN A 167 -38.04 11.22 -30.27
C ASN A 167 -37.68 12.54 -30.99
N GLY A 168 -37.00 12.46 -32.13
CA GLY A 168 -36.60 13.61 -32.96
C GLY A 168 -37.38 13.68 -34.26
#